data_AF-A0A4Q4YGA0-F1
#
_entry.id   AF-A0A4Q4YGA0-F1
#
_cell.length_a   1.000
_cell.length_b   1.000
_cell.length_c   1.000
_cell.angle_alpha   90.00
_cell.angle_beta   90.00
_cell.angle_gamma   90.00
#
_symmetry.space_group_name_H-M   'P 1'
#
loop_
_entity.id
_entity.type
_entity.pdbx_description
1 polymer ?
#
loop_
_entity_poly.entity_id
_entity_poly.type
_entity_poly.pdbx_seq_one_letter_code
_entity_poly.pdbx_strand_id
1 'polypeptide(L)'
;MSDPYNVWRYYEPPLSAEEVAIAESTSGPCHPKYATSENLLIANRAVESLLNDIGLSQLEFQAPHKRCFHDLSIALRAFTLEMDPKLKQARSSEALKNLTKAFLTFKLYHTIIQLYLFCDYGTPGAKLEDATMGAYYKDMLDLAERILQLGSPRAAPFTPIPSTTHPLFVVAHSGVPQSNRRLAIDLLRRYPRREWLWDTKFAASLCELIMVREREILAERRRETSTDVDDGDTAGAEKGDDDEVVEVLDRQYGTRVIFETERSARVTLCTWREWIAGQSGKTFRFHW
;
A
#
# COMPACT_ATOMS: atom_id res chain seq x y z
N MET A 1 5.31 -19.21 -22.90
CA MET A 1 5.05 -17.87 -22.33
C MET A 1 4.21 -18.10 -21.09
N SER A 2 4.76 -17.86 -19.90
CA SER A 2 4.03 -17.97 -18.65
C SER A 2 2.96 -16.88 -18.57
N ASP A 3 1.77 -17.25 -18.12
CA ASP A 3 0.69 -16.34 -17.81
C ASP A 3 1.16 -15.31 -16.76
N PRO A 4 1.03 -13.99 -17.02
CA PRO A 4 1.47 -12.93 -16.09
C PRO A 4 0.80 -13.02 -14.71
N TYR A 5 -0.32 -13.72 -14.58
CA TYR A 5 -1.01 -13.91 -13.31
C TYR A 5 -0.47 -15.07 -12.47
N ASN A 6 0.34 -15.96 -13.05
CA ASN A 6 0.80 -17.19 -12.39
C ASN A 6 2.32 -17.24 -12.17
N VAL A 7 3.03 -16.12 -12.38
CA VAL A 7 4.50 -16.05 -12.25
C VAL A 7 4.94 -16.39 -10.82
N TRP A 8 4.16 -15.98 -9.82
CA TRP A 8 4.44 -16.29 -8.42
C TRP A 8 4.53 -17.79 -8.13
N ARG A 9 3.82 -18.64 -8.88
CA ARG A 9 3.77 -20.10 -8.65
C ARG A 9 5.08 -20.81 -8.94
N TYR A 10 5.91 -20.21 -9.80
CA TYR A 10 7.15 -20.79 -10.31
C TYR A 10 8.36 -19.90 -10.02
N TYR A 11 8.19 -18.87 -9.18
CA TYR A 11 9.30 -18.00 -8.81
C TYR A 11 10.32 -18.75 -7.97
N GLU A 12 11.60 -18.60 -8.33
CA GLU A 12 12.74 -19.08 -7.55
C GLU A 12 13.71 -17.91 -7.35
N PRO A 13 14.30 -17.76 -6.16
CA PRO A 13 15.26 -16.70 -5.90
C PRO A 13 16.58 -16.98 -6.64
N PRO A 14 17.35 -15.94 -7.02
CA PRO A 14 18.64 -16.11 -7.70
C PRO A 14 19.73 -16.71 -6.78
N LEU A 15 19.43 -16.85 -5.49
CA LEU A 15 20.28 -17.44 -4.46
C LEU A 15 19.42 -18.29 -3.52
N SER A 16 19.98 -19.37 -3.00
CA SER A 16 19.43 -20.09 -1.85
C SER A 16 19.58 -19.27 -0.56
N ALA A 17 18.79 -19.60 0.46
CA ALA A 17 18.87 -18.96 1.77
C ALA A 17 20.27 -19.10 2.42
N GLU A 18 20.94 -20.24 2.21
CA GLU A 18 22.29 -20.51 2.72
C GLU A 18 23.33 -19.63 2.03
N GLU A 19 23.26 -19.49 0.71
CA GLU A 19 24.17 -18.63 -0.04
C GLU A 19 24.01 -17.15 0.35
N VAL A 20 22.78 -16.69 0.61
CA VAL A 20 22.54 -15.34 1.14
C VAL A 20 23.17 -15.17 2.52
N ALA A 21 23.03 -16.14 3.42
CA ALA A 21 23.62 -16.08 4.76
C ALA A 21 25.16 -16.06 4.73
N ILE A 22 25.77 -16.82 3.81
CA ILE A 22 27.21 -16.79 3.56
C ILE A 22 27.64 -15.43 3.01
N ALA A 23 26.90 -14.86 2.05
CA ALA A 23 27.17 -13.55 1.48
C ALA A 23 27.07 -12.41 2.52
N GLU A 24 26.09 -12.47 3.43
CA GLU A 24 25.96 -11.53 4.55
C GLU A 24 27.16 -11.59 5.51
N SER A 25 27.75 -12.78 5.68
CA SER A 25 28.88 -13.02 6.58
C SER A 25 30.24 -12.66 5.97
N THR A 26 30.31 -12.59 4.64
CA THR A 26 31.55 -12.35 3.88
C THR A 26 31.56 -10.91 3.36
N SER A 27 31.74 -9.95 4.27
CA SER A 27 31.73 -8.52 3.95
C SER A 27 32.88 -8.12 2.99
N GLY A 28 32.60 -8.12 1.69
CA GLY A 28 33.50 -7.63 0.65
C GLY A 28 32.75 -6.85 -0.44
N PRO A 29 33.40 -5.90 -1.13
CA PRO A 29 32.76 -5.17 -2.24
C PRO A 29 32.52 -6.14 -3.40
N CYS A 30 31.27 -6.60 -3.54
CA CYS A 30 30.85 -7.45 -4.63
C CYS A 30 30.39 -6.61 -5.83
N HIS A 31 30.82 -6.99 -7.03
CA HIS A 31 30.13 -6.60 -8.25
C HIS A 31 28.67 -7.09 -8.18
N PRO A 32 27.70 -6.34 -8.74
CA PRO A 32 26.31 -6.77 -8.76
C PRO A 32 26.19 -8.06 -9.57
N LYS A 33 26.10 -9.20 -8.87
CA LYS A 33 25.99 -10.53 -9.45
C LYS A 33 24.52 -10.95 -9.51
N TYR A 34 23.70 -10.47 -8.58
CA TYR A 34 22.33 -10.92 -8.37
C TYR A 34 21.29 -9.83 -8.64
N ALA A 35 21.55 -8.56 -8.30
CA ALA A 35 20.70 -7.40 -8.58
C ALA A 35 20.80 -6.93 -10.04
N THR A 36 20.72 -7.87 -10.97
CA THR A 36 20.69 -7.60 -12.41
C THR A 36 19.30 -7.11 -12.84
N SER A 37 19.21 -6.43 -13.98
CA SER A 37 17.92 -5.99 -14.54
C SER A 37 16.97 -7.16 -14.81
N GLU A 38 17.49 -8.32 -15.20
CA GLU A 38 16.71 -9.53 -15.47
C GLU A 38 16.13 -10.13 -14.19
N ASN A 39 16.94 -10.32 -13.16
CA ASN A 39 16.50 -10.87 -11.88
C ASN A 39 15.45 -9.96 -11.20
N LEU A 40 15.67 -8.64 -11.25
CA LEU A 40 14.69 -7.68 -10.74
C LEU A 40 13.41 -7.67 -11.55
N LEU A 41 13.46 -7.84 -12.87
CA LEU A 41 12.25 -7.95 -13.70
C LEU A 41 11.41 -9.17 -13.31
N ILE A 42 12.05 -10.33 -13.15
CA ILE A 42 11.37 -11.58 -12.76
C ILE A 42 10.77 -11.44 -11.37
N ALA A 43 11.52 -10.89 -10.40
CA ALA A 43 11.04 -10.65 -9.05
C ALA A 43 9.87 -9.65 -8.99
N ASN A 44 9.92 -8.56 -9.77
CA ASN A 44 8.83 -7.59 -9.86
C ASN A 44 7.55 -8.23 -10.44
N ARG A 45 7.67 -9.08 -11.47
CA ARG A 45 6.52 -9.82 -12.02
C ARG A 45 5.95 -10.80 -11.00
N ALA A 46 6.81 -11.53 -10.30
CA ALA A 46 6.38 -12.50 -9.29
C ALA A 46 5.66 -11.83 -8.12
N VAL A 47 6.19 -10.70 -7.60
CA VAL A 47 5.57 -9.99 -6.48
C VAL A 47 4.25 -9.33 -6.88
N GLU A 48 4.14 -8.76 -8.08
CA GLU A 48 2.87 -8.21 -8.59
C GLU A 48 1.83 -9.31 -8.81
N SER A 49 2.25 -10.42 -9.42
CA SER A 49 1.42 -11.62 -9.63
C SER A 49 0.92 -12.19 -8.29
N LEU A 50 1.77 -12.25 -7.26
CA LEU A 50 1.39 -12.72 -5.92
C LEU A 50 0.38 -11.78 -5.25
N LEU A 51 0.60 -10.47 -5.31
CA LEU A 51 -0.32 -9.49 -4.73
C LEU A 51 -1.70 -9.53 -5.39
N ASN A 52 -1.75 -9.65 -6.71
CA ASN A 52 -3.00 -9.78 -7.45
C ASN A 52 -3.78 -11.05 -7.05
N ASP A 53 -3.08 -12.18 -6.89
CA ASP A 53 -3.70 -13.44 -6.46
C ASP A 53 -4.27 -13.32 -5.03
N ILE A 54 -3.49 -12.78 -4.09
CA ILE A 54 -3.93 -12.50 -2.71
C ILE A 54 -5.17 -11.60 -2.69
N GLY A 55 -5.21 -10.57 -3.53
CA GLY A 55 -6.36 -9.67 -3.63
C GLY A 55 -7.63 -10.35 -4.15
N LEU A 56 -7.50 -11.37 -5.00
CA LEU A 56 -8.62 -12.13 -5.57
C LEU A 56 -9.07 -13.30 -4.68
N SER A 57 -8.16 -13.93 -3.94
CA SER A 57 -8.41 -15.17 -3.22
C SER A 57 -9.16 -15.00 -1.88
N GLN A 58 -9.68 -13.80 -1.57
CA GLN A 58 -10.48 -13.47 -0.38
C GLN A 58 -10.07 -14.24 0.90
N LEU A 59 -8.83 -13.99 1.36
CA LEU A 59 -8.30 -14.32 2.69
C LEU A 59 -7.95 -15.79 3.01
N GLU A 60 -8.20 -16.77 2.14
CA GLU A 60 -7.63 -18.12 2.35
C GLU A 60 -6.16 -18.18 1.88
N PHE A 61 -5.26 -17.74 2.76
CA PHE A 61 -3.82 -17.83 2.52
C PHE A 61 -3.33 -19.28 2.49
N GLN A 62 -3.09 -19.79 1.30
CA GLN A 62 -2.60 -21.15 1.11
C GLN A 62 -1.07 -21.23 1.28
N ALA A 63 -0.58 -22.42 1.64
CA ALA A 63 0.86 -22.71 1.75
C ALA A 63 1.71 -22.22 0.55
N PRO A 64 1.23 -22.28 -0.71
CA PRO A 64 1.96 -21.74 -1.86
C PRO A 64 2.24 -20.23 -1.81
N HIS A 65 1.33 -19.41 -1.25
CA HIS A 65 1.55 -17.96 -1.11
C HIS A 65 2.68 -17.67 -0.12
N LYS A 66 2.69 -18.37 1.02
CA LYS A 66 3.74 -18.26 2.04
C LYS A 66 5.09 -18.70 1.51
N ARG A 67 5.14 -19.78 0.72
CA ARG A 67 6.36 -20.23 0.04
C ARG A 67 6.90 -19.15 -0.89
N CYS A 68 6.09 -18.65 -1.83
CA CYS A 68 6.54 -17.62 -2.76
C CYS A 68 7.00 -16.34 -2.03
N PHE A 69 6.27 -15.91 -1.00
CA PHE A 69 6.69 -14.77 -0.19
C PHE A 69 8.04 -15.00 0.50
N HIS A 70 8.30 -16.20 1.00
CA HIS A 70 9.61 -16.58 1.55
C HIS A 70 10.71 -16.47 0.50
N ASP A 71 10.49 -17.02 -0.69
CA ASP A 71 11.43 -16.95 -1.82
C ASP A 71 11.73 -15.51 -2.23
N LEU A 72 10.70 -14.66 -2.31
CA LEU A 72 10.86 -13.23 -2.59
C LEU A 72 11.62 -12.50 -1.45
N SER A 73 11.47 -12.95 -0.21
CA SER A 73 12.22 -12.41 0.94
C SER A 73 13.71 -12.74 0.86
N ILE A 74 14.07 -13.95 0.40
CA ILE A 74 15.46 -14.35 0.12
C ILE A 74 16.04 -13.45 -0.97
N ALA A 75 15.31 -13.25 -2.07
CA ALA A 75 15.76 -12.39 -3.16
C ALA A 75 15.93 -10.92 -2.71
N LEU A 76 15.02 -10.40 -1.88
CA LEU A 76 15.12 -9.04 -1.35
C LEU A 76 16.38 -8.83 -0.51
N ARG A 77 16.75 -9.81 0.33
CA ARG A 77 18.00 -9.77 1.10
C ARG A 77 19.21 -9.75 0.16
N ALA A 78 19.24 -10.66 -0.83
CA ALA A 78 20.31 -10.72 -1.82
C ALA A 78 20.49 -9.38 -2.57
N PHE A 79 19.40 -8.80 -3.06
CA PHE A 79 19.45 -7.53 -3.78
C PHE A 79 19.86 -6.36 -2.87
N THR A 80 19.45 -6.38 -1.60
CA THR A 80 19.80 -5.31 -0.64
C THR A 80 21.30 -5.25 -0.41
N LEU A 81 21.98 -6.41 -0.31
CA LEU A 81 23.43 -6.46 -0.14
C LEU A 81 24.20 -5.78 -1.28
N GLU A 82 23.72 -5.93 -2.52
CA GLU A 82 24.38 -5.36 -3.70
C GLU A 82 23.97 -3.93 -4.01
N MET A 83 22.79 -3.52 -3.54
CA MET A 83 22.22 -2.18 -3.76
C MET A 83 22.57 -1.18 -2.66
N ASP A 84 23.25 -1.60 -1.58
CA ASP A 84 23.67 -0.74 -0.46
C ASP A 84 24.61 0.41 -0.91
N PRO A 85 24.35 1.66 -0.47
CA PRO A 85 25.09 2.87 -0.85
C PRO A 85 26.60 2.89 -0.56
N LYS A 86 27.17 1.99 0.26
CA LYS A 86 28.65 1.94 0.45
C LYS A 86 29.43 1.67 -0.85
N LEU A 87 28.77 1.25 -1.93
CA LEU A 87 29.38 0.85 -3.19
C LEU A 87 29.32 1.88 -4.35
N LYS A 88 28.68 3.06 -4.19
CA LYS A 88 28.41 3.93 -5.37
C LYS A 88 28.82 5.39 -5.19
N GLN A 89 30.13 5.61 -5.11
CA GLN A 89 30.73 6.87 -5.54
C GLN A 89 30.93 6.80 -7.07
N ALA A 90 30.34 7.77 -7.78
CA ALA A 90 30.41 8.02 -9.22
C ALA A 90 29.41 7.26 -10.14
N ARG A 91 28.73 8.08 -10.96
CA ARG A 91 27.93 7.79 -12.17
C ARG A 91 26.42 7.61 -11.97
N SER A 92 25.68 8.72 -12.00
CA SER A 92 24.23 8.72 -12.24
C SER A 92 23.93 8.41 -13.71
N SER A 93 24.04 7.13 -14.11
CA SER A 93 23.55 6.69 -15.42
C SER A 93 22.03 6.44 -15.37
N GLU A 94 21.34 6.64 -16.49
CA GLU A 94 19.92 6.32 -16.63
C GLU A 94 19.63 4.84 -16.33
N ALA A 95 20.56 3.95 -16.68
CA ALA A 95 20.48 2.53 -16.35
C ALA A 95 20.47 2.28 -14.83
N LEU A 96 21.31 3.00 -14.07
CA LEU A 96 21.34 2.90 -12.61
C LEU A 96 20.03 3.41 -11.99
N LYS A 97 19.47 4.52 -12.49
CA LYS A 97 18.17 5.03 -12.02
C LYS A 97 17.05 4.02 -12.24
N ASN A 98 16.99 3.40 -13.42
CA ASN A 98 15.99 2.38 -13.73
C ASN A 98 16.15 1.13 -12.87
N LEU A 99 17.39 0.69 -12.61
CA LEU A 99 17.68 -0.42 -11.72
C LEU A 99 17.25 -0.12 -10.27
N THR A 100 17.60 1.07 -9.76
CA THR A 100 17.15 1.53 -8.44
C THR A 100 15.63 1.60 -8.35
N LYS A 101 14.96 2.11 -9.39
CA LYS A 101 13.50 2.17 -9.45
C LYS A 101 12.87 0.77 -9.39
N ALA A 102 13.39 -0.19 -10.14
CA ALA A 102 12.92 -1.58 -10.13
C ALA A 102 13.13 -2.25 -8.76
N PHE A 103 14.28 -2.02 -8.12
CA PHE A 103 14.55 -2.53 -6.77
C PHE A 103 13.63 -1.91 -5.71
N LEU A 104 13.43 -0.59 -5.73
CA LEU A 104 12.53 0.08 -4.79
C LEU A 104 11.07 -0.37 -4.98
N THR A 105 10.65 -0.59 -6.24
CA THR A 105 9.29 -1.11 -6.52
C THR A 105 9.11 -2.52 -6.01
N PHE A 106 10.10 -3.38 -6.20
CA PHE A 106 10.10 -4.72 -5.63
C PHE A 106 9.96 -4.68 -4.11
N LYS A 107 10.74 -3.80 -3.45
CA LYS A 107 10.64 -3.60 -2.00
C LYS A 107 9.25 -3.10 -1.57
N LEU A 108 8.67 -2.13 -2.28
CA LEU A 108 7.32 -1.61 -2.00
C LEU A 108 6.26 -2.70 -2.08
N TYR A 109 6.30 -3.53 -3.13
CA TYR A 109 5.35 -4.63 -3.33
C TYR A 109 5.58 -5.78 -2.34
N HIS A 110 6.82 -6.01 -1.90
CA HIS A 110 7.10 -6.96 -0.83
C HIS A 110 6.50 -6.47 0.50
N THR A 111 6.66 -5.18 0.83
CA THR A 111 6.10 -4.58 2.05
C THR A 111 4.57 -4.64 2.10
N ILE A 112 3.88 -4.36 0.99
CA ILE A 112 2.41 -4.46 0.98
C ILE A 112 1.91 -5.90 1.11
N ILE A 113 2.59 -6.88 0.52
CA ILE A 113 2.24 -8.30 0.71
C ILE A 113 2.49 -8.72 2.16
N GLN A 114 3.57 -8.23 2.78
CA GLN A 114 3.82 -8.43 4.21
C GLN A 114 2.65 -7.89 5.04
N LEU A 115 2.15 -6.69 4.73
CA LEU A 115 0.96 -6.14 5.37
C LEU A 115 -0.24 -7.08 5.23
N TYR A 116 -0.52 -7.61 4.03
CA TYR A 116 -1.64 -8.54 3.84
C TYR A 116 -1.45 -9.90 4.53
N LEU A 117 -0.22 -10.40 4.62
CA LEU A 117 0.08 -11.70 5.24
C LEU A 117 0.06 -11.67 6.76
N PHE A 118 0.45 -10.54 7.36
CA PHE A 118 0.66 -10.44 8.81
C PHE A 118 -0.39 -9.57 9.52
N CYS A 119 -1.22 -8.83 8.78
CA CYS A 119 -2.34 -8.11 9.35
C CYS A 119 -3.62 -8.88 9.09
N ASP A 120 -4.16 -9.48 10.14
CA ASP A 120 -5.50 -10.08 10.11
C ASP A 120 -6.56 -8.97 10.03
N TYR A 121 -6.83 -8.49 8.81
CA TYR A 121 -7.87 -7.49 8.54
C TYR A 121 -9.29 -8.01 8.78
N GLY A 122 -9.46 -9.26 9.22
CA GLY A 122 -10.74 -9.95 9.29
C GLY A 122 -11.32 -10.14 10.70
N THR A 123 -10.56 -9.92 11.78
CA THR A 123 -11.07 -10.09 13.15
C THR A 123 -11.49 -8.74 13.77
N PRO A 124 -12.80 -8.52 14.01
CA PRO A 124 -13.25 -7.39 14.82
C PRO A 124 -12.66 -7.52 16.23
N GLY A 125 -11.78 -6.59 16.61
CA GLY A 125 -11.19 -6.54 17.97
C GLY A 125 -9.67 -6.36 18.02
N ALA A 126 -8.95 -6.54 16.91
CA ALA A 126 -7.54 -6.12 16.86
C ALA A 126 -7.49 -4.59 16.81
N LYS A 127 -7.08 -3.96 17.91
CA LYS A 127 -6.82 -2.52 17.91
C LYS A 127 -5.74 -2.21 16.86
N LEU A 128 -5.98 -1.23 15.99
CA LEU A 128 -4.95 -0.58 15.16
C LEU A 128 -3.98 0.27 16.02
N GLU A 129 -3.59 -0.21 17.19
CA GLU A 129 -2.68 0.47 18.13
C GLU A 129 -1.22 0.07 17.94
N ASP A 130 -0.88 -0.60 16.85
CA ASP A 130 0.48 -1.04 16.65
C ASP A 130 1.31 0.06 15.97
N ALA A 131 2.21 0.69 16.73
CA ALA A 131 3.23 1.58 16.18
C ALA A 131 3.97 0.94 14.99
N THR A 132 4.05 -0.40 14.98
CA THR A 132 4.59 -1.21 13.88
C THR A 132 3.79 -1.04 12.60
N MET A 133 2.45 -0.99 12.66
CA MET A 133 1.59 -0.74 11.49
C MET A 133 1.81 0.65 10.92
N GLY A 134 1.93 1.64 11.81
CA GLY A 134 2.24 3.01 11.41
C GLY A 134 3.59 3.11 10.69
N ALA A 135 4.59 2.37 11.17
CA ALA A 135 5.90 2.28 10.54
C ALA A 135 5.82 1.62 9.16
N TYR A 136 5.07 0.52 8.99
CA TYR A 136 4.90 -0.11 7.67
C TYR A 136 4.29 0.83 6.63
N TYR A 137 3.22 1.55 6.99
CA TYR A 137 2.61 2.52 6.09
C TYR A 137 3.56 3.66 5.73
N LYS A 138 4.34 4.14 6.70
CA LYS A 138 5.35 5.17 6.46
C LYS A 138 6.45 4.68 5.53
N ASP A 139 6.96 3.47 5.74
CA ASP A 139 7.97 2.86 4.87
C ASP A 139 7.45 2.72 3.43
N MET A 140 6.17 2.33 3.25
CA MET A 140 5.54 2.29 1.93
C MET A 140 5.49 3.68 1.26
N LEU A 141 5.16 4.73 2.02
CA LEU A 141 5.13 6.11 1.51
C LEU A 141 6.52 6.58 1.09
N ASP A 142 7.52 6.37 1.94
CA ASP A 142 8.91 6.76 1.67
C ASP A 142 9.45 6.04 0.43
N LEU A 143 9.13 4.75 0.26
CA LEU A 143 9.48 3.99 -0.95
C LEU A 143 8.75 4.53 -2.19
N ALA A 144 7.43 4.76 -2.10
CA ALA A 144 6.63 5.25 -3.21
C ALA A 144 7.10 6.64 -3.66
N GLU A 145 7.33 7.57 -2.74
CA GLU A 145 7.84 8.90 -3.06
C GLU A 145 9.21 8.83 -3.74
N ARG A 146 10.13 8.00 -3.26
CA ARG A 146 11.43 7.79 -3.92
C ARG A 146 11.29 7.23 -5.33
N ILE A 147 10.39 6.27 -5.55
CA ILE A 147 10.11 5.73 -6.89
C ILE A 147 9.57 6.81 -7.83
N LEU A 148 8.65 7.64 -7.32
CA LEU A 148 8.03 8.72 -8.08
C LEU A 148 9.05 9.81 -8.45
N GLN A 149 9.97 10.16 -7.55
CA GLN A 149 11.07 11.10 -7.79
C GLN A 149 12.10 10.58 -8.81
N LEU A 150 12.27 9.26 -8.94
CA LEU A 150 13.17 8.65 -9.93
C LEU A 150 12.58 8.61 -11.35
N GLY A 151 11.28 8.81 -11.51
CA GLY A 151 10.60 8.75 -12.81
C GLY A 151 10.51 10.10 -13.51
N SER A 152 10.86 10.14 -14.79
CA SER A 152 10.32 11.16 -15.71
C SER A 152 9.02 10.65 -16.32
N PRO A 153 7.91 11.41 -16.33
CA PRO A 153 6.64 11.00 -16.93
C PRO A 153 6.71 10.74 -18.45
N ARG A 154 7.85 11.01 -19.10
CA ARG A 154 8.05 10.87 -20.55
C ARG A 154 8.93 9.69 -20.99
N ALA A 155 9.54 8.96 -20.06
CA ALA A 155 10.38 7.81 -20.41
C ALA A 155 9.61 6.51 -20.16
N ALA A 156 9.25 5.81 -21.23
CA ALA A 156 8.77 4.44 -21.12
C ALA A 156 9.89 3.59 -20.49
N PRO A 157 9.70 3.00 -19.31
CA PRO A 157 10.75 2.21 -18.69
C PRO A 157 11.05 0.97 -19.54
N PHE A 158 12.33 0.61 -19.60
CA PHE A 158 12.83 -0.62 -20.25
C PHE A 158 12.20 -1.91 -19.68
N THR A 159 11.60 -1.82 -18.50
CA THR A 159 10.94 -2.91 -17.80
C THR A 159 9.53 -2.48 -17.37
N PRO A 160 8.51 -3.34 -17.53
CA PRO A 160 7.23 -3.13 -16.85
C PRO A 160 7.51 -3.15 -15.34
N ILE A 161 7.37 -1.98 -14.72
CA ILE A 161 7.52 -1.78 -13.29
C ILE A 161 6.11 -1.70 -12.72
N PRO A 162 5.77 -2.51 -11.70
CA PRO A 162 4.46 -2.46 -11.06
C PRO A 162 4.08 -1.04 -10.62
N SER A 163 2.79 -0.74 -10.65
CA SER A 163 2.26 0.59 -10.35
C SER A 163 2.45 0.98 -8.88
N THR A 164 2.89 2.20 -8.61
CA THR A 164 2.84 2.75 -7.24
C THR A 164 1.43 3.13 -6.80
N THR A 165 0.46 3.18 -7.74
CA THR A 165 -0.90 3.66 -7.46
C THR A 165 -1.65 2.75 -6.51
N HIS A 166 -1.57 1.42 -6.69
CA HIS A 166 -2.27 0.49 -5.82
C HIS A 166 -1.72 0.53 -4.37
N PRO A 167 -0.40 0.46 -4.13
CA PRO A 167 0.15 0.68 -2.79
C PRO A 167 -0.24 2.00 -2.14
N LEU A 168 -0.18 3.11 -2.89
CA LEU A 168 -0.61 4.42 -2.38
C LEU A 168 -2.10 4.45 -2.05
N PHE A 169 -2.95 3.81 -2.85
CA PHE A 169 -4.37 3.68 -2.56
C PHE A 169 -4.61 2.88 -1.26
N VAL A 170 -3.88 1.78 -1.05
CA VAL A 170 -3.97 1.00 0.20
C VAL A 170 -3.58 1.86 1.41
N VAL A 171 -2.49 2.63 1.34
CA VAL A 171 -2.12 3.56 2.43
C VAL A 171 -3.17 4.66 2.60
N ALA A 172 -3.67 5.26 1.52
CA ALA A 172 -4.70 6.29 1.59
C ALA A 172 -6.02 5.78 2.18
N HIS A 173 -6.39 4.53 1.89
CA HIS A 173 -7.61 3.90 2.37
C HIS A 173 -7.51 3.46 3.84
N SER A 174 -6.46 2.73 4.21
CA SER A 174 -6.38 2.02 5.49
C SER A 174 -5.25 2.48 6.41
N GLY A 175 -4.45 3.46 5.97
CA GLY A 175 -3.27 3.93 6.67
C GLY A 175 -3.56 4.39 8.11
N VAL A 176 -2.65 4.05 9.00
CA VAL A 176 -2.57 4.66 10.33
C VAL A 176 -1.17 5.22 10.55
N PRO A 177 -1.01 6.31 11.33
CA PRO A 177 -2.07 7.25 11.72
C PRO A 177 -2.70 7.98 10.51
N GLN A 178 -3.73 8.81 10.75
CA GLN A 178 -4.43 9.57 9.69
C GLN A 178 -3.47 10.42 8.85
N SER A 179 -2.37 10.90 9.43
CA SER A 179 -1.33 11.64 8.70
C SER A 179 -0.71 10.84 7.55
N ASN A 180 -0.52 9.52 7.69
CA ASN A 180 -0.05 8.67 6.59
C ASN A 180 -1.07 8.63 5.43
N ARG A 181 -2.37 8.62 5.72
CA ARG A 181 -3.41 8.68 4.68
C ARG A 181 -3.39 10.01 3.93
N ARG A 182 -3.26 11.12 4.67
CA ARG A 182 -3.15 12.47 4.08
C ARG A 182 -1.93 12.57 3.16
N LEU A 183 -0.78 12.04 3.57
CA LEU A 183 0.43 11.98 2.74
C LEU A 183 0.22 11.12 1.48
N ALA A 184 -0.42 9.96 1.60
CA ALA A 184 -0.74 9.11 0.45
C ALA A 184 -1.64 9.82 -0.58
N ILE A 185 -2.69 10.50 -0.11
CA ILE A 185 -3.61 11.29 -0.93
C ILE A 185 -2.86 12.40 -1.65
N ASP A 186 -1.97 13.10 -0.95
CA ASP A 186 -1.16 14.17 -1.55
C ASP A 186 -0.22 13.63 -2.64
N LEU A 187 0.44 12.49 -2.43
CA LEU A 187 1.26 11.84 -3.46
C LEU A 187 0.44 11.44 -4.69
N LEU A 188 -0.76 10.87 -4.51
CA LEU A 188 -1.66 10.50 -5.60
C LEU A 188 -2.08 11.72 -6.45
N ARG A 189 -2.26 12.89 -5.82
CA ARG A 189 -2.56 14.16 -6.50
C ARG A 189 -1.36 14.77 -7.19
N ARG A 190 -0.22 14.79 -6.51
CA ARG A 190 1.03 15.41 -6.99
C ARG A 190 1.59 14.70 -8.22
N TYR A 191 1.36 13.39 -8.34
CA TYR A 191 1.80 12.58 -9.46
C TYR A 191 0.61 11.97 -10.21
N PRO A 192 -0.18 12.78 -10.96
CA PRO A 192 -1.39 12.32 -11.61
C PRO A 192 -1.10 11.30 -12.72
N ARG A 193 -1.73 10.12 -12.66
CA ARG A 193 -1.58 9.05 -13.67
C ARG A 193 -2.90 8.31 -13.88
N ARG A 194 -3.03 7.73 -15.08
CA ARG A 194 -4.09 6.80 -15.43
C ARG A 194 -3.45 5.51 -15.93
N GLU A 195 -3.48 4.47 -15.10
CA GLU A 195 -2.81 3.19 -15.32
C GLU A 195 -3.85 2.09 -15.23
N TRP A 196 -4.28 1.55 -16.39
CA TRP A 196 -5.35 0.55 -16.48
C TRP A 196 -6.66 1.04 -15.84
N LEU A 197 -7.11 0.37 -14.77
CA LEU A 197 -8.31 0.71 -14.00
C LEU A 197 -8.07 1.82 -12.96
N TRP A 198 -6.82 2.23 -12.76
CA TRP A 198 -6.47 3.23 -11.76
C TRP A 198 -6.41 4.64 -12.37
N ASP A 199 -7.18 5.57 -11.82
CA ASP A 199 -6.99 7.02 -11.97
C ASP A 199 -6.58 7.56 -10.60
N THR A 200 -5.36 8.11 -10.48
CA THR A 200 -4.85 8.57 -9.18
C THR A 200 -5.65 9.75 -8.62
N LYS A 201 -6.25 10.59 -9.46
CA LYS A 201 -7.10 11.71 -9.02
C LYS A 201 -8.43 11.19 -8.48
N PHE A 202 -9.00 10.18 -9.15
CA PHE A 202 -10.18 9.48 -8.64
C PHE A 202 -9.88 8.84 -7.28
N ALA A 203 -8.78 8.07 -7.20
CA ALA A 203 -8.35 7.39 -5.99
C ALA A 203 -8.15 8.36 -4.82
N ALA A 204 -7.44 9.47 -5.03
CA ALA A 204 -7.24 10.50 -4.01
C ALA A 204 -8.58 11.07 -3.50
N SER A 205 -9.47 11.44 -4.41
CA SER A 205 -10.75 12.07 -4.07
C SER A 205 -11.70 11.09 -3.37
N LEU A 206 -11.67 9.81 -3.75
CA LEU A 206 -12.41 8.74 -3.06
C LEU A 206 -11.91 8.55 -1.62
N CYS A 207 -10.59 8.50 -1.41
CA CYS A 207 -10.02 8.34 -0.06
C CYS A 207 -10.31 9.56 0.83
N GLU A 208 -10.30 10.77 0.28
CA GLU A 208 -10.73 11.96 1.02
C GLU A 208 -12.20 11.87 1.46
N LEU A 209 -13.09 11.44 0.55
CA LEU A 209 -14.50 11.26 0.87
C LEU A 209 -14.69 10.23 2.00
N ILE A 210 -13.94 9.13 1.96
CA ILE A 210 -13.93 8.13 3.03
C ILE A 210 -13.50 8.76 4.36
N MET A 211 -12.41 9.52 4.38
CA MET A 211 -11.95 10.23 5.58
C MET A 211 -12.97 11.24 6.10
N VAL A 212 -13.69 11.94 5.21
CA VAL A 212 -14.78 12.84 5.59
C VAL A 212 -15.90 12.05 6.27
N ARG A 213 -16.35 10.93 5.69
CA ARG A 213 -17.42 10.11 6.29
C ARG A 213 -17.01 9.55 7.65
N GLU A 214 -15.79 9.06 7.80
CA GLU A 214 -15.29 8.59 9.10
C GLU A 214 -15.33 9.70 10.17
N ARG A 215 -14.94 10.93 9.83
CA ARG A 215 -15.04 12.10 10.73
C ARG A 215 -16.49 12.45 11.07
N GLU A 216 -17.41 12.37 10.12
CA GLU A 216 -18.84 12.58 10.37
C GLU A 216 -19.36 11.59 11.41
N ILE A 217 -18.99 10.31 11.30
CA ILE A 217 -19.41 9.24 12.23
C ILE A 217 -18.86 9.48 13.63
N LEU A 218 -17.60 9.90 13.75
CA LEU A 218 -17.02 10.27 15.04
C LEU A 218 -17.78 11.44 15.67
N ALA A 219 -18.13 12.46 14.87
CA ALA A 219 -18.91 13.60 15.34
C ALA A 219 -20.37 13.25 15.68
N GLU A 220 -21.00 12.30 14.98
CA GLU A 220 -22.33 11.74 15.31
C GLU A 220 -22.27 11.05 16.68
N ARG A 221 -21.27 10.21 16.93
CA ARG A 221 -21.14 9.48 18.22
C ARG A 221 -20.83 10.37 19.40
N ARG A 222 -20.00 11.41 19.23
CA ARG A 222 -19.79 12.40 20.29
C ARG A 222 -21.12 13.03 20.71
N ARG A 223 -21.96 13.40 19.73
CA ARG A 223 -23.28 13.98 20.01
C ARG A 223 -24.18 12.99 20.74
N GLU A 224 -24.25 11.73 20.30
CA GLU A 224 -25.04 10.69 20.97
C GLU A 224 -24.59 10.47 22.42
N THR A 225 -23.28 10.36 22.65
CA THR A 225 -22.70 10.13 23.98
C THR A 225 -22.90 11.32 24.92
N SER A 226 -22.87 12.56 24.39
CA SER A 226 -23.14 13.77 25.17
C SER A 226 -24.63 13.98 25.49
N THR A 227 -25.55 13.29 24.82
CA THR A 227 -27.00 13.44 25.06
C THR A 227 -27.49 12.54 26.21
N ASP A 228 -26.71 11.52 26.58
CA ASP A 228 -27.02 10.58 27.69
C ASP A 228 -26.44 11.00 29.05
N VAL A 229 -25.71 12.13 29.10
CA VAL A 229 -25.15 12.70 30.34
C VAL A 229 -25.78 14.07 30.58
N ASP A 230 -26.87 14.10 31.35
CA ASP A 230 -27.37 15.32 31.99
C ASP A 230 -26.38 15.71 33.10
N ASP A 231 -25.27 16.34 32.73
CA ASP A 231 -24.45 17.07 33.70
C ASP A 231 -24.03 18.39 33.07
N GLY A 232 -24.52 19.46 33.69
CA GLY A 232 -24.18 20.82 33.34
C GLY A 232 -22.74 21.11 33.71
N ASP A 233 -21.84 21.03 32.74
CA ASP A 233 -20.67 21.92 32.71
C ASP A 233 -20.17 22.12 31.27
N THR A 234 -20.47 23.30 30.72
CA THR A 234 -19.94 23.75 29.44
C THR A 234 -18.46 24.07 29.58
N ALA A 235 -17.58 23.12 29.24
CA ALA A 235 -16.17 23.40 29.03
C ALA A 235 -15.60 22.59 27.86
N GLY A 236 -15.29 23.29 26.78
CA GLY A 236 -14.36 22.86 25.74
C GLY A 236 -14.90 21.81 24.78
N ALA A 237 -15.58 22.23 23.71
CA ALA A 237 -15.62 21.44 22.49
C ALA A 237 -14.19 21.35 21.94
N GLU A 238 -13.42 20.36 22.42
CA GLU A 238 -12.15 19.99 21.81
C GLU A 238 -12.45 19.68 20.36
N LYS A 239 -11.95 20.56 19.50
CA LYS A 239 -11.94 20.41 18.06
C LYS A 239 -11.19 19.10 17.82
N GLY A 240 -11.96 18.03 17.61
CA GLY A 240 -11.45 16.66 17.63
C GLY A 240 -10.13 16.55 16.90
N ASP A 241 -9.16 15.94 17.57
CA ASP A 241 -7.81 15.75 17.04
C ASP A 241 -7.92 15.15 15.63
N ASP A 242 -7.27 15.78 14.65
CA ASP A 242 -7.22 15.29 13.27
C ASP A 242 -6.54 13.91 13.17
N ASP A 243 -5.93 13.46 14.27
CA ASP A 243 -5.30 12.16 14.48
C ASP A 243 -6.11 11.21 15.38
N GLU A 244 -7.36 11.53 15.72
CA GLU A 244 -8.24 10.63 16.46
C GLU A 244 -8.37 9.28 15.73
N VAL A 245 -8.17 8.21 16.50
CA VAL A 245 -8.21 6.84 15.99
C VAL A 245 -9.66 6.47 15.69
N VAL A 246 -9.97 6.27 14.42
CA VAL A 246 -11.26 5.73 14.00
C VAL A 246 -11.32 4.25 14.40
N GLU A 247 -12.27 3.93 15.27
CA GLU A 247 -12.59 2.56 15.69
C GLU A 247 -12.84 1.65 14.46
N VAL A 248 -12.40 0.39 14.55
CA VAL A 248 -12.49 -0.59 13.46
C VAL A 248 -13.91 -0.71 12.89
N LEU A 249 -14.94 -0.70 13.74
CA LEU A 249 -16.34 -0.81 13.31
C LEU A 249 -16.83 0.39 12.49
N ASP A 250 -16.18 1.54 12.63
CA ASP A 250 -16.55 2.78 11.95
C ASP A 250 -15.63 3.09 10.77
N ARG A 251 -14.69 2.17 10.50
CA ARG A 251 -13.94 2.16 9.25
C ARG A 251 -14.83 1.73 8.09
N GLN A 252 -14.45 2.23 6.92
CA GLN A 252 -15.02 1.85 5.64
C GLN A 252 -14.89 0.34 5.40
N TYR A 253 -16.02 -0.34 5.19
CA TYR A 253 -16.07 -1.76 4.82
C TYR A 253 -16.23 -1.92 3.31
N GLY A 254 -17.28 -1.31 2.74
CA GLY A 254 -17.72 -1.58 1.38
C GLY A 254 -17.98 -0.31 0.59
N THR A 255 -17.28 -0.15 -0.53
CA THR A 255 -17.42 1.01 -1.42
C THR A 255 -18.07 0.57 -2.73
N ARG A 256 -19.21 1.15 -3.08
CA ARG A 256 -19.84 0.96 -4.39
C ARG A 256 -19.74 2.23 -5.21
N VAL A 257 -19.11 2.14 -6.38
CA VAL A 257 -18.91 3.27 -7.29
C VAL A 257 -19.72 3.06 -8.56
N ILE A 258 -20.51 4.06 -8.94
CA ILE A 258 -21.22 4.13 -10.21
C ILE A 258 -20.74 5.38 -10.94
N PHE A 259 -19.98 5.20 -12.01
CA PHE A 259 -19.51 6.30 -12.85
C PHE A 259 -20.70 6.91 -13.62
N GLU A 260 -20.91 8.22 -13.45
CA GLU A 260 -21.94 8.97 -14.17
C GLU A 260 -21.35 9.64 -15.41
N THR A 261 -20.09 10.09 -15.34
CA THR A 261 -19.32 10.65 -16.47
C THR A 261 -17.84 10.25 -16.36
N GLU A 262 -16.97 10.77 -17.23
CA GLU A 262 -15.51 10.56 -17.11
C GLU A 262 -14.91 11.09 -15.80
N ARG A 263 -15.51 12.14 -15.22
CA ARG A 263 -14.98 12.84 -14.03
C ARG A 263 -15.98 12.91 -12.88
N SER A 264 -17.09 12.18 -12.94
CA SER A 264 -18.08 12.16 -11.86
C SER A 264 -18.59 10.75 -11.57
N ALA A 265 -18.86 10.50 -10.30
CA ALA A 265 -19.39 9.24 -9.83
C ALA A 265 -20.35 9.44 -8.65
N ARG A 266 -21.27 8.48 -8.53
CA ARG A 266 -22.05 8.27 -7.33
C ARG A 266 -21.38 7.18 -6.52
N VAL A 267 -21.05 7.47 -5.28
CA VAL A 267 -20.34 6.57 -4.38
C VAL A 267 -21.17 6.29 -3.15
N THR A 268 -21.45 5.03 -2.90
CA THR A 268 -22.07 4.58 -1.66
C THR A 268 -20.99 4.00 -0.76
N LEU A 269 -20.85 4.60 0.43
CA LEU A 269 -19.90 4.21 1.46
C LEU A 269 -20.66 3.53 2.60
N CYS A 270 -20.30 2.28 2.88
CA CYS A 270 -20.82 1.51 4.02
C CYS A 270 -19.70 1.16 5.00
N THR A 271 -19.87 1.45 6.29
CA THR A 271 -18.96 1.02 7.35
C THR A 271 -19.22 -0.41 7.80
N TRP A 272 -18.29 -0.99 8.57
CA TRP A 272 -18.50 -2.31 9.18
C TRP A 272 -19.76 -2.35 10.06
N ARG A 273 -19.98 -1.32 10.87
CA ARG A 273 -21.15 -1.20 11.75
C ARG A 273 -22.45 -1.13 10.94
N GLU A 274 -22.48 -0.30 9.91
CA GLU A 274 -23.63 -0.18 8.99
C GLU A 274 -23.91 -1.52 8.29
N TRP A 275 -22.87 -2.22 7.83
CA TRP A 275 -22.99 -3.52 7.18
C TRP A 275 -23.54 -4.61 8.12
N ILE A 276 -22.99 -4.72 9.35
CA ILE A 276 -23.47 -5.66 10.38
C ILE A 276 -24.94 -5.39 10.72
N ALA A 277 -25.33 -4.11 10.76
CA ALA A 277 -26.72 -3.70 11.01
C ALA A 277 -27.65 -3.83 9.78
N GLY A 278 -27.16 -4.30 8.63
CA GLY A 278 -27.95 -4.42 7.40
C GLY A 278 -28.32 -3.08 6.75
N GLN A 279 -27.60 -2.00 7.09
CA GLN A 279 -27.83 -0.66 6.55
C GLN A 279 -27.13 -0.49 5.19
N SER A 280 -27.73 0.31 4.31
CA SER A 280 -27.24 0.52 2.94
C SER A 280 -26.04 1.47 2.81
N GLY A 281 -25.60 2.08 3.92
CA GLY A 281 -24.56 3.11 3.95
C GLY A 281 -25.04 4.46 3.41
N LYS A 282 -24.11 5.42 3.30
CA LYS A 282 -24.39 6.78 2.84
C LYS A 282 -23.93 6.98 1.41
N THR A 283 -24.79 7.61 0.59
CA THR A 283 -24.51 7.87 -0.83
C THR A 283 -24.10 9.31 -1.05
N PHE A 284 -23.03 9.50 -1.81
CA PHE A 284 -22.44 10.77 -2.17
C PHE A 284 -22.34 10.90 -3.68
N ARG A 285 -22.38 12.14 -4.16
CA ARG A 285 -21.96 12.49 -5.51
C ARG A 285 -20.72 13.35 -5.40
N PHE A 286 -19.68 13.01 -6.15
CA PHE A 286 -18.52 13.88 -6.22
C PHE A 286 -17.81 13.80 -7.58
N HIS A 287 -16.97 14.81 -7.82
CA HIS A 287 -16.22 15.06 -9.05
C HIS A 287 -14.72 15.12 -8.71
N TRP A 288 -13.85 14.73 -9.64
CA TRP A 288 -12.39 14.72 -9.44
C TRP A 288 -11.61 15.12 -10.69
#